data_AF-A0A090TDG2-F1
#
_entry.id   AF-A0A090TDG2-F1
#
_cell.length_a   1.000
_cell.length_b   1.000
_cell.length_c   1.000
_cell.angle_alpha   90.00
_cell.angle_beta   90.00
_cell.angle_gamma   90.00
#
_symmetry.space_group_name_H-M   'P 1'
#
loop_
_entity.id
_entity.type
_entity.pdbx_description
1 polymer ?
#
loop_
_entity_poly.entity_id
_entity_poly.type
_entity_poly.pdbx_seq_one_letter_code
_entity_poly.pdbx_strand_id
1 'polypeptide(L)'
;MALPFHELPTVIEAEDFDLGGQGVAYSDREADNLGSKNYRNEGVDFSTHDGNVHVGWFGRGEWMNYTVSVPESGYYEFSAWLGSKSTKVRSIELHEGEATLVEMPFLSSTGETRNFEQTQPHTLF
;
A
#
# COMPACT_ATOMS: atom_id res chain seq x y z
N MET A 1 -20.33 7.31 -2.31
CA MET A 1 -19.13 6.78 -2.98
C MET A 1 -19.14 5.28 -2.72
N ALA A 2 -19.04 4.44 -3.75
CA ALA A 2 -18.98 2.99 -3.55
C ALA A 2 -17.57 2.63 -3.04
N LEU A 3 -17.47 1.59 -2.22
CA LEU A 3 -16.18 1.01 -1.83
C LEU A 3 -15.42 0.58 -3.10
N PRO A 4 -14.09 0.73 -3.17
CA PRO A 4 -13.33 0.05 -4.21
C PRO A 4 -13.48 -1.47 -3.97
N PHE A 5 -14.02 -2.18 -4.95
CA PHE A 5 -14.17 -3.63 -4.89
C PHE A 5 -13.04 -4.27 -5.68
N HIS A 6 -12.26 -5.11 -5.02
CA HIS A 6 -11.09 -5.76 -5.60
C HIS A 6 -11.32 -7.28 -5.66
N GLU A 7 -11.50 -7.83 -6.86
CA GLU A 7 -11.59 -9.28 -7.05
C GLU A 7 -10.24 -9.84 -7.50
N LEU A 8 -9.71 -10.82 -6.78
CA LEU A 8 -8.42 -11.42 -7.12
C LEU A 8 -8.56 -12.46 -8.24
N PRO A 9 -7.58 -12.56 -9.16
CA PRO A 9 -6.34 -11.80 -9.22
C PRO A 9 -6.51 -10.44 -9.91
N THR A 10 -6.06 -9.37 -9.27
CA THR A 10 -6.04 -8.00 -9.83
C THR A 10 -4.85 -7.19 -9.31
N VAL A 11 -4.57 -6.07 -9.97
CA VAL A 11 -3.80 -4.98 -9.36
C VAL A 11 -4.73 -4.17 -8.49
N ILE A 12 -4.27 -3.85 -7.28
CA ILE A 12 -4.94 -2.97 -6.34
C ILE A 12 -4.09 -1.70 -6.25
N GLU A 13 -4.65 -0.56 -6.61
CA GLU A 13 -3.96 0.72 -6.46
C GLU A 13 -3.79 1.05 -4.97
N ALA A 14 -2.62 1.54 -4.57
CA ALA A 14 -2.32 1.80 -3.15
C ALA A 14 -3.22 2.89 -2.57
N GLU A 15 -3.63 3.85 -3.39
CA GLU A 15 -4.58 4.89 -3.01
C GLU A 15 -6.03 4.38 -2.88
N ASP A 16 -6.31 3.14 -3.30
CA ASP A 16 -7.62 2.49 -3.24
C ASP A 16 -7.84 1.59 -2.02
N PHE A 17 -7.26 1.97 -0.88
CA PHE A 17 -7.54 1.39 0.44
C PHE A 17 -9.02 1.54 0.84
N ASP A 18 -9.44 0.84 1.89
CA ASP A 18 -10.82 0.86 2.35
C ASP A 18 -11.24 2.23 2.90
N LEU A 19 -12.55 2.52 2.84
CA LEU A 19 -13.11 3.68 3.54
C LEU A 19 -13.45 3.30 4.98
N GLY A 20 -13.21 4.20 5.92
CA GLY A 20 -13.52 3.97 7.34
C GLY A 20 -12.79 4.89 8.31
N GLY A 21 -11.79 5.63 7.82
CA GLY A 21 -11.03 6.59 8.61
C GLY A 21 -9.91 5.98 9.46
N GLN A 22 -9.22 6.87 10.15
CA GLN A 22 -8.09 6.59 11.02
C GLN A 22 -8.43 5.55 12.11
N GLY A 23 -7.57 4.54 12.26
CA GLY A 23 -7.71 3.46 13.23
C GLY A 23 -8.74 2.38 12.84
N VAL A 24 -9.38 2.51 11.67
CA VAL A 24 -10.37 1.55 11.16
C VAL A 24 -9.93 1.00 9.80
N ALA A 25 -9.76 1.87 8.82
CA ALA A 25 -9.37 1.47 7.45
C ALA A 25 -7.91 1.77 7.13
N TYR A 26 -7.29 2.70 7.86
CA TYR A 26 -5.85 2.98 7.80
C TYR A 26 -5.37 3.52 9.14
N SER A 27 -4.06 3.60 9.32
CA SER A 27 -3.44 4.41 10.35
C SER A 27 -2.32 5.24 9.73
N ASP A 28 -2.53 6.54 9.69
CA ASP A 28 -1.49 7.55 9.43
C ASP A 28 -1.08 8.18 10.77
N ARG A 29 0.21 8.30 11.06
CA ARG A 29 0.67 8.77 12.38
C ARG A 29 0.64 10.29 12.48
N GLU A 30 0.51 10.97 11.36
CA GLU A 30 0.49 12.41 11.25
C GLU A 30 -0.97 12.87 11.27
N ALA A 31 -1.26 13.90 12.08
CA ALA A 31 -2.62 14.45 12.13
C ALA A 31 -2.99 15.22 10.85
N ASP A 32 -1.99 15.66 10.10
CA ASP A 32 -2.12 16.42 8.88
C ASP A 32 -1.76 15.55 7.68
N ASN A 33 -2.64 15.50 6.69
CA ASN A 33 -2.30 14.97 5.37
C ASN A 33 -1.26 15.92 4.72
N LEU A 34 0.00 15.51 4.69
CA LEU A 34 1.16 16.17 4.08
C LEU A 34 1.12 16.10 2.54
N GLY A 35 0.20 15.30 1.99
CA GLY A 35 -0.06 15.15 0.57
C GLY A 35 -1.18 16.04 0.00
N SER A 36 -1.69 15.63 -1.15
CA SER A 36 -2.81 16.27 -1.86
C SER A 36 -4.15 15.68 -1.42
N LYS A 37 -5.01 16.52 -0.82
CA LYS A 37 -6.39 16.14 -0.45
C LYS A 37 -7.34 15.97 -1.64
N ASN A 38 -6.86 16.17 -2.87
CA ASN A 38 -7.70 16.18 -4.07
C ASN A 38 -8.16 14.77 -4.50
N TYR A 39 -7.50 13.72 -4.01
CA TYR A 39 -7.88 12.34 -4.31
C TYR A 39 -8.89 11.81 -3.28
N ARG A 40 -8.52 11.79 -2.00
CA ARG A 40 -9.40 11.45 -0.87
C ARG A 40 -9.25 12.47 0.25
N ASN A 41 -10.37 12.86 0.86
CA ASN A 41 -10.36 13.73 2.03
C ASN A 41 -10.20 12.90 3.32
N GLU A 42 -9.10 12.15 3.38
CA GLU A 42 -8.72 11.24 4.47
C GLU A 42 -7.29 11.55 4.96
N GLY A 43 -6.85 10.86 6.01
CA GLY A 43 -5.57 11.11 6.69
C GLY A 43 -4.34 10.62 5.91
N VAL A 44 -4.47 9.55 5.12
CA VAL A 44 -3.35 9.00 4.32
C VAL A 44 -2.79 10.02 3.36
N ASP A 45 -1.46 10.09 3.28
CA ASP A 45 -0.74 11.00 2.41
C ASP A 45 -0.64 10.51 0.95
N PHE A 46 -1.12 11.33 0.00
CA PHE A 46 -1.01 11.05 -1.44
C PHE A 46 -0.24 12.13 -2.18
N SER A 47 0.38 11.75 -3.29
CA SER A 47 0.91 12.71 -4.26
C SER A 47 0.53 12.28 -5.67
N THR A 48 0.38 13.27 -6.56
CA THR A 48 0.26 13.02 -7.99
C THR A 48 1.60 13.29 -8.65
N HIS A 49 2.09 12.37 -9.47
CA HIS A 49 3.29 12.53 -10.28
C HIS A 49 3.07 11.90 -11.65
N ASP A 50 3.37 12.65 -12.72
CA ASP A 50 3.18 12.22 -14.12
C ASP A 50 1.78 11.66 -14.44
N GLY A 51 0.75 12.21 -13.78
CA GLY A 51 -0.65 11.79 -13.96
C GLY A 51 -1.08 10.60 -13.11
N ASN A 52 -0.18 9.96 -12.36
CA ASN A 52 -0.49 8.85 -11.46
C ASN A 52 -0.56 9.32 -10.02
N VAL A 53 -1.53 8.79 -9.27
CA VAL A 53 -1.59 8.95 -7.82
C VAL A 53 -0.75 7.84 -7.18
N HIS A 54 -0.13 8.15 -6.05
CA HIS A 54 0.56 7.17 -5.22
C HIS A 54 0.46 7.59 -3.77
N VAL A 55 0.52 6.59 -2.88
CA VAL A 55 0.72 6.83 -1.45
C VAL A 55 2.16 7.26 -1.21
N GLY A 56 2.33 8.35 -0.48
CA GLY A 56 3.62 8.89 -0.06
C GLY A 56 3.68 8.97 1.46
N TRP A 57 4.83 9.40 1.99
CA TRP A 57 5.06 9.58 3.44
C TRP A 57 4.80 8.36 4.33
N PHE A 58 4.51 7.20 3.74
CA PHE A 58 4.23 5.95 4.42
C PHE A 58 5.35 5.55 5.40
N GLY A 59 5.05 5.73 6.68
CA GLY A 59 5.97 5.67 7.80
C GLY A 59 5.98 4.33 8.53
N ARG A 60 6.93 4.18 9.47
CA ARG A 60 7.00 2.97 10.29
C ARG A 60 5.78 2.85 11.21
N GLY A 61 5.05 1.75 11.04
CA GLY A 61 3.89 1.41 11.86
C GLY A 61 2.57 1.96 11.30
N GLU A 62 2.60 2.58 10.13
CA GLU A 62 1.40 2.91 9.37
C GLU A 62 0.90 1.68 8.61
N TRP A 63 -0.39 1.67 8.33
CA TRP A 63 -1.06 0.58 7.64
C TRP A 63 -2.29 1.07 6.89
N MET A 64 -2.68 0.30 5.88
CA MET A 64 -3.88 0.51 5.08
C MET A 64 -4.53 -0.85 4.82
N ASN A 65 -5.84 -0.94 5.02
CA ASN A 65 -6.61 -2.15 4.75
C ASN A 65 -7.22 -2.10 3.35
N TYR A 66 -7.34 -3.28 2.74
CA TYR A 66 -7.96 -3.47 1.43
C TYR A 66 -8.89 -4.67 1.52
N THR A 67 -10.17 -4.45 1.29
CA THR A 67 -11.17 -5.53 1.23
C THR A 67 -11.11 -6.17 -0.16
N VAL A 68 -10.85 -7.48 -0.19
CA VAL A 68 -10.75 -8.26 -1.44
C VAL A 68 -11.75 -9.41 -1.48
N SER A 69 -12.18 -9.78 -2.68
CA SER A 69 -12.92 -11.01 -2.98
C SER A 69 -11.96 -12.05 -3.57
N VAL A 70 -11.95 -13.25 -2.99
CA VAL A 70 -11.13 -14.38 -3.45
C VAL A 70 -12.07 -15.50 -3.93
N PRO A 71 -12.47 -15.50 -5.22
CA PRO A 71 -13.52 -16.41 -5.71
C PRO A 71 -13.08 -17.87 -5.78
N GLU A 72 -11.78 -18.12 -5.87
CA GLU A 72 -11.20 -19.46 -5.96
C GLU A 72 -10.07 -19.62 -4.93
N SER A 73 -10.13 -20.67 -4.12
CA SER A 73 -8.99 -21.02 -3.25
C SER A 73 -7.83 -21.55 -4.09
N GLY A 74 -6.62 -21.07 -3.86
CA GLY A 74 -5.47 -21.47 -4.63
C GLY A 74 -4.25 -20.62 -4.32
N TYR A 75 -3.18 -20.85 -5.07
CA TYR A 75 -1.96 -20.06 -4.90
C TYR A 75 -2.04 -18.74 -5.67
N TYR A 76 -1.68 -17.65 -5.00
CA TYR A 76 -1.60 -16.31 -5.57
C TYR A 76 -0.18 -15.77 -5.46
N GLU A 77 0.25 -14.99 -6.46
CA GLU A 77 1.50 -14.23 -6.38
C GLU A 77 1.20 -12.81 -5.89
N PHE A 78 1.87 -12.40 -4.81
CA PHE A 78 1.83 -11.06 -4.28
C PHE A 78 3.13 -10.31 -4.55
N SER A 79 3.03 -9.07 -5.00
CA SER A 79 4.16 -8.14 -5.14
C SER A 79 3.67 -6.71 -4.94
N ALA A 80 4.58 -5.81 -4.58
CA ALA A 80 4.28 -4.39 -4.38
C ALA A 80 5.22 -3.50 -5.21
N TRP A 81 4.72 -2.34 -5.65
CA TRP A 81 5.52 -1.31 -6.31
C TRP A 81 5.98 -0.28 -5.27
N LEU A 82 7.28 -0.23 -4.99
CA LEU A 82 7.82 0.57 -3.88
C LEU A 82 8.92 1.51 -4.35
N GLY A 83 9.01 2.68 -3.72
CA GLY A 83 10.06 3.69 -3.92
C GLY A 83 10.56 4.20 -2.59
N SER A 84 11.87 4.44 -2.44
CA SER A 84 12.43 4.91 -1.17
C SER A 84 13.78 5.60 -1.31
N LYS A 85 14.01 6.61 -0.47
CA LYS A 85 15.34 7.24 -0.26
C LYS A 85 16.19 6.53 0.78
N SER A 86 15.68 5.45 1.39
CA SER A 86 16.43 4.76 2.45
C SER A 86 17.66 4.04 1.89
N THR A 87 18.80 4.23 2.53
CA THR A 87 20.05 3.51 2.20
C THR A 87 20.18 2.19 2.96
N LYS A 88 19.12 1.78 3.67
CA LYS A 88 19.06 0.53 4.44
C LYS A 88 17.80 -0.22 4.03
N VAL A 89 17.85 -1.54 4.08
CA VAL A 89 16.67 -2.39 3.87
C VAL A 89 15.58 -1.98 4.85
N ARG A 90 14.38 -1.78 4.33
CA ARG A 90 13.12 -1.65 5.06
C ARG A 90 12.22 -2.81 4.66
N SER A 91 11.17 -3.06 5.42
CA SER A 91 10.21 -4.10 5.10
C SER A 91 8.81 -3.50 5.02
N ILE A 92 8.00 -4.00 4.10
CA ILE A 92 6.54 -3.94 4.18
C ILE A 92 6.04 -5.33 4.49
N GLU A 93 5.01 -5.43 5.30
CA GLU A 93 4.35 -6.69 5.63
C GLU A 93 2.94 -6.69 5.05
N LEU A 94 2.53 -7.83 4.48
CA LEU A 94 1.13 -8.12 4.16
C LEU A 94 0.53 -8.93 5.31
N HIS A 95 -0.65 -8.53 5.77
CA HIS A 95 -1.35 -9.16 6.87
C HIS A 95 -2.75 -9.64 6.44
N GLU A 96 -3.20 -10.73 7.05
CA GLU A 96 -4.61 -11.14 7.09
C GLU A 96 -5.05 -11.11 8.56
N GLY A 97 -5.79 -10.06 8.95
CA GLY A 97 -6.05 -9.79 10.36
C GLY A 97 -4.75 -9.57 11.13
N GLU A 98 -4.52 -10.37 12.16
CA GLU A 98 -3.30 -10.32 13.00
C GLU A 98 -2.16 -11.21 12.45
N ALA A 99 -2.41 -11.99 11.39
CA ALA A 99 -1.43 -12.90 10.84
C ALA A 99 -0.60 -12.23 9.74
N THR A 100 0.72 -12.17 9.90
CA THR A 100 1.64 -11.77 8.83
C THR A 100 1.72 -12.89 7.78
N LEU A 101 1.25 -12.61 6.57
CA LEU A 101 1.34 -13.54 5.43
C LEU A 101 2.73 -13.50 4.78
N VAL A 102 3.29 -12.29 4.63
CA VAL A 102 4.64 -12.11 4.07
C VAL A 102 5.29 -10.83 4.60
N GLU A 103 6.59 -10.90 4.86
CA GLU A 103 7.47 -9.75 5.03
C GLU A 103 8.31 -9.57 3.76
N MET A 104 8.20 -8.40 3.13
CA MET A 104 8.88 -8.04 1.89
C MET A 104 10.01 -7.05 2.16
N PRO A 105 11.26 -7.51 2.23
CA PRO A 105 12.40 -6.60 2.32
C PRO A 105 12.54 -5.82 1.02
N PHE A 106 12.77 -4.51 1.16
CA PHE A 106 12.92 -3.57 0.07
C PHE A 106 14.08 -2.61 0.33
N LEU A 107 14.94 -2.47 -0.67
CA LEU A 107 15.96 -1.44 -0.77
C LEU A 107 15.91 -0.91 -2.20
N SER A 108 15.49 0.34 -2.36
CA SER A 108 15.40 0.96 -3.69
C SER A 108 16.78 1.01 -4.35
N SER A 109 16.87 0.54 -5.59
CA SER A 109 18.10 0.60 -6.36
C SER A 109 18.44 2.03 -6.83
N THR A 110 17.42 2.87 -6.92
CA THR A 110 17.53 4.26 -7.40
C THR A 110 17.72 5.27 -6.27
N GLY A 111 17.31 4.91 -5.04
CA GLY A 111 17.35 5.82 -3.90
C GLY A 111 16.37 6.99 -4.04
N GLU A 112 15.35 6.88 -4.90
CA GLU A 112 14.36 7.92 -5.14
C GLU A 112 12.95 7.44 -4.71
N THR A 113 12.21 8.32 -4.04
CA THR A 113 10.86 7.99 -3.52
C THR A 113 9.78 7.88 -4.60
N ARG A 114 10.05 8.40 -5.80
CA ARG A 114 9.08 8.44 -6.92
C ARG A 114 9.53 7.62 -8.13
N ASN A 115 10.53 6.76 -7.95
CA ASN A 115 10.93 5.79 -8.95
C ASN A 115 10.63 4.40 -8.37
N PHE A 116 9.47 3.86 -8.75
CA PHE A 116 8.93 2.65 -8.17
C PHE A 116 9.53 1.40 -8.83
N GLU A 117 9.89 0.45 -8.00
CA GLU A 117 10.42 -0.85 -8.39
C GLU A 117 9.51 -1.94 -7.81
N GLN A 118 9.19 -2.96 -8.60
CA GLN A 118 8.39 -4.08 -8.13
C GLN A 118 9.24 -4.98 -7.22
N THR A 119 8.70 -5.37 -6.07
CA THR A 119 9.32 -6.38 -5.20
C THR A 119 9.39 -7.73 -5.89
N GLN A 120 10.21 -8.65 -5.35
CA GLN A 120 10.12 -10.04 -5.76
C GLN A 120 8.71 -10.59 -5.46
N PRO A 121 8.10 -11.36 -6.38
CA PRO A 121 6.82 -12.01 -6.10
C PRO A 121 6.94 -13.05 -5.00
N HIS A 122 5.90 -13.13 -4.17
CA HIS A 122 5.76 -14.14 -3.11
C HIS A 122 4.51 -14.97 -3.35
N THR A 123 4.66 -16.29 -3.35
CA THR A 123 3.54 -17.21 -3.49
C THR A 123 2.85 -17.42 -2.14
N LEU A 124 1.56 -17.09 -2.09
CA LEU A 124 0.67 -17.24 -0.95
C LEU A 124 -0.42 -18.26 -1.30
N PHE A 125 -1.03 -18.91 -0.31
CA PHE A 125 -2.19 -19.80 -0.46
C PHE A 125 -3.38 -19.24 0.30
#